data_AF-A0A7T6TF44-F1
#
_entry.id   AF-A0A7T6TF44-F1
#
_cell.length_a   1.000
_cell.length_b   1.000
_cell.length_c   1.000
_cell.angle_alpha   90.00
_cell.angle_beta   90.00
_cell.angle_gamma   90.00
#
_symmetry.space_group_name_H-M   'P 1'
#
loop_
_entity.id
_entity.type
_entity.pdbx_description
1 polymer ?
#
loop_
_entity_poly.entity_id
_entity_poly.type
_entity_poly.pdbx_seq_one_letter_code
_entity_poly.pdbx_strand_id
1 'polypeptide(L)'
;GRGPVDEFPFTELPEHYLEHFRLYDPVGGEHANYFAAGLKMADQVVVVSPGYLWELKTVEGGWGLHDIIRQNDWKTRGIVNGIDNMEWNPEVDVHLKSDGYTNFSLGTLDSGKRQCKEALQRELGLQVRGDVPLLGFIGRLDGQKGVEIIADAMPWIVSQDVQLVMLGTGRHDLEGMLRHFEREHHDKVRGWVGFSVRLAHRITAGADALLMPSRFEPCGLNQLYAMAYGTVPVVHAVGGLRDTVPPFDPFNHSGLGWTFDRAEAQKLIEALGHCLRTYRDYKESWRGLQERGMSQDFSWEHAAKLYEDVLVKAKYQW
;
A
#
# COMPACT_ATOMS: atom_id res chain seq x y z
N GLY A 1 16.86 -3.55 18.24
CA GLY A 1 17.79 -4.64 18.60
C GLY A 1 19.16 -4.10 18.95
N ARG A 2 19.25 -3.12 19.84
CA ARG A 2 20.53 -2.69 20.43
C ARG A 2 20.50 -3.19 21.87
N GLY A 3 21.42 -4.09 22.21
CA GLY A 3 21.57 -4.63 23.56
C GLY A 3 23.02 -4.48 24.05
N PRO A 4 23.27 -4.60 25.35
CA PRO A 4 24.63 -4.66 25.89
C PRO A 4 25.46 -5.75 25.22
N VAL A 5 26.73 -5.47 24.95
CA VAL A 5 27.68 -6.48 24.44
C VAL A 5 27.85 -7.64 25.42
N ASP A 6 27.80 -7.33 26.71
CA ASP A 6 27.92 -8.31 27.81
C ASP A 6 26.76 -9.31 27.87
N GLU A 7 25.69 -9.11 27.09
CA GLU A 7 24.61 -10.10 26.93
C GLU A 7 24.92 -11.16 25.87
N PHE A 8 25.97 -10.99 25.05
CA PHE A 8 26.36 -11.98 24.03
C PHE A 8 26.57 -13.40 24.58
N PRO A 9 27.20 -13.63 25.75
CA PRO A 9 27.36 -14.97 26.31
C PRO A 9 26.05 -15.73 26.52
N PHE A 10 24.91 -15.04 26.69
CA PHE A 10 23.59 -15.69 26.81
C PHE A 10 23.07 -16.28 25.50
N THR A 11 23.74 -16.02 24.37
CA THR A 11 23.42 -16.65 23.08
C THR A 11 23.95 -18.07 22.96
N GLU A 12 24.83 -18.49 23.87
CA GLU A 12 25.55 -19.78 23.82
C GLU A 12 26.38 -19.99 22.54
N LEU A 13 26.63 -18.92 21.77
CA LEU A 13 27.47 -18.96 20.58
C LEU A 13 28.96 -18.87 20.95
N PRO A 14 29.86 -19.50 20.17
CA PRO A 14 31.29 -19.32 20.32
C PRO A 14 31.72 -17.84 20.27
N GLU A 15 32.71 -17.46 21.09
CA GLU A 15 33.17 -16.07 21.24
C GLU A 15 33.63 -15.43 19.93
N HIS A 16 34.16 -16.22 18.98
CA HIS A 16 34.58 -15.70 17.68
C HIS A 16 33.43 -15.11 16.84
N TYR A 17 32.17 -15.40 17.17
CA TYR A 17 31.02 -14.78 16.49
C TYR A 17 30.70 -13.37 16.99
N LEU A 18 31.25 -12.96 18.15
CA LEU A 18 30.91 -11.70 18.81
C LEU A 18 31.08 -10.48 17.88
N GLU A 19 32.12 -10.48 17.05
CA GLU A 19 32.40 -9.40 16.09
C GLU A 19 31.25 -9.17 15.07
N HIS A 20 30.48 -10.21 14.74
CA HIS A 20 29.33 -10.05 13.88
C HIS A 20 28.18 -9.30 14.58
N PHE A 21 28.07 -9.43 15.90
CA PHE A 21 27.06 -8.76 16.71
C PHE A 21 27.45 -7.33 17.06
N ARG A 22 28.75 -7.01 17.13
CA ARG A 22 29.20 -5.64 17.42
C ARG A 22 28.68 -4.64 16.38
N LEU A 23 28.09 -3.58 16.88
CA LEU A 23 27.68 -2.39 16.14
C LEU A 23 28.02 -1.16 16.98
N TYR A 24 28.59 -0.14 16.33
CA TYR A 24 28.86 1.14 16.96
C TYR A 24 27.77 2.14 16.61
N ASP A 25 27.15 2.75 17.61
CA ASP A 25 26.23 3.88 17.47
C ASP A 25 26.92 5.14 17.99
N PRO A 26 26.98 6.23 17.21
CA PRO A 26 27.59 7.49 17.64
C PRO A 26 27.01 8.08 18.94
N VAL A 27 25.77 7.73 19.30
CA VAL A 27 25.12 8.21 20.54
C VAL A 27 25.32 7.23 21.70
N GLY A 28 24.99 5.95 21.48
CA GLY A 28 25.01 4.91 22.51
C GLY A 28 26.34 4.17 22.70
N GLY A 29 27.33 4.42 21.84
CA GLY A 29 28.58 3.68 21.80
C GLY A 29 28.41 2.26 21.27
N GLU A 30 29.22 1.34 21.79
CA GLU A 30 29.24 -0.04 21.35
C GLU A 30 28.06 -0.86 21.92
N HIS A 31 27.42 -1.66 21.07
CA HIS A 31 26.31 -2.51 21.44
C HIS A 31 26.28 -3.79 20.60
N ALA A 32 25.62 -4.82 21.13
CA ALA A 32 25.27 -6.02 20.37
C ALA A 32 24.00 -5.79 19.55
N ASN A 33 24.02 -6.20 18.29
CA ASN A 33 22.87 -6.13 17.38
C ASN A 33 22.66 -7.45 16.63
N TYR A 34 21.68 -8.21 17.10
CA TYR A 34 21.26 -9.50 16.56
C TYR A 34 20.81 -9.41 15.09
N PHE A 35 20.11 -8.34 14.73
CA PHE A 35 19.64 -8.16 13.36
C PHE A 35 20.81 -7.87 12.41
N ALA A 36 21.78 -7.07 12.86
CA ALA A 36 23.02 -6.83 12.12
C ALA A 36 23.84 -8.12 11.94
N ALA A 37 23.96 -8.94 12.99
CA ALA A 37 24.62 -10.25 12.90
C ALA A 37 23.90 -11.16 11.89
N GLY A 38 22.56 -11.23 11.94
CA GLY A 38 21.75 -11.96 10.97
C GLY A 38 21.98 -11.51 9.53
N LEU A 39 21.98 -10.20 9.27
CA LEU A 39 22.27 -9.65 7.93
C LEU A 39 23.67 -10.03 7.43
N LYS A 40 24.69 -9.94 8.31
CA LYS A 40 26.07 -10.30 7.97
C LYS A 40 26.23 -11.80 7.70
N MET A 41 25.52 -12.65 8.42
CA MET A 41 25.76 -14.09 8.43
C MET A 41 24.79 -14.92 7.57
N ALA A 42 23.60 -14.42 7.25
CA ALA A 42 22.64 -15.17 6.44
C ALA A 42 23.18 -15.43 5.02
N ASP A 43 22.86 -16.59 4.43
CA ASP A 43 23.26 -16.91 3.06
C ASP A 43 22.54 -16.02 2.03
N GLN A 44 21.26 -15.73 2.27
CA GLN A 44 20.45 -14.79 1.52
C GLN A 44 19.56 -13.99 2.49
N VAL A 45 19.26 -12.75 2.11
CA VAL A 45 18.33 -11.86 2.83
C VAL A 45 17.21 -11.47 1.89
N VAL A 46 15.96 -11.65 2.32
CA VAL A 46 14.79 -11.22 1.55
C VAL A 46 14.08 -10.10 2.29
N VAL A 47 13.71 -9.06 1.54
CA VAL A 47 12.82 -8.00 2.00
C VAL A 47 11.59 -7.93 1.11
N VAL A 48 10.52 -7.31 1.62
CA VAL A 48 9.18 -7.40 1.03
C VAL A 48 8.93 -6.53 -0.21
N SER A 49 9.94 -5.81 -0.72
CA SER A 49 9.93 -5.19 -2.05
C SER A 49 11.30 -4.63 -2.47
N PRO A 50 11.60 -4.52 -3.78
CA PRO A 50 12.83 -3.89 -4.28
C PRO A 50 13.02 -2.41 -3.90
N GLY A 51 11.95 -1.61 -3.97
CA GLY A 51 11.95 -0.21 -3.59
C GLY A 51 12.24 -0.04 -2.10
N TYR A 52 11.65 -0.89 -1.26
CA TYR A 52 11.98 -0.90 0.16
C TYR A 52 13.43 -1.32 0.43
N LEU A 53 13.97 -2.28 -0.32
CA LEU A 53 15.40 -2.62 -0.25
C LEU A 53 16.28 -1.41 -0.54
N TRP A 54 15.93 -0.62 -1.55
CA TRP A 54 16.66 0.60 -1.87
C TRP A 54 16.58 1.62 -0.72
N GLU A 55 15.39 1.82 -0.14
CA GLU A 55 15.19 2.72 1.00
C GLU A 55 16.00 2.30 2.23
N LEU A 56 16.06 0.99 2.52
CA LEU A 56 16.85 0.45 3.63
C LEU A 56 18.36 0.73 3.50
N LYS A 57 18.84 1.04 2.29
CA LYS A 57 20.24 1.42 2.03
C LYS A 57 20.49 2.92 2.22
N THR A 58 19.48 3.73 2.49
CA THR A 58 19.66 5.16 2.80
C THR A 58 19.84 5.39 4.30
N VAL A 59 20.36 6.55 4.70
CA VAL A 59 20.56 6.87 6.12
C VAL A 59 19.23 6.88 6.86
N GLU A 60 18.22 7.45 6.22
CA GLU A 60 16.86 7.63 6.71
C GLU A 60 16.11 6.29 6.83
N GLY A 61 16.22 5.42 5.82
CA GLY A 61 15.49 4.16 5.77
C GLY A 61 16.20 3.00 6.47
N GLY A 62 17.53 3.02 6.58
CA GLY A 62 18.30 1.93 7.18
C GLY A 62 18.47 2.00 8.69
N TRP A 63 18.05 3.09 9.35
CA TRP A 63 18.09 3.25 10.82
C TRP A 63 19.43 2.86 11.47
N GLY A 64 20.54 3.24 10.84
CA GLY A 64 21.91 2.93 11.29
C GLY A 64 22.49 1.60 10.81
N LEU A 65 21.73 0.80 10.04
CA LEU A 65 22.19 -0.45 9.42
C LEU A 65 22.45 -0.35 7.92
N HIS A 66 22.25 0.84 7.33
CA HIS A 66 22.35 1.04 5.90
C HIS A 66 23.71 0.63 5.32
N ASP A 67 24.83 0.87 6.02
CA ASP A 67 26.15 0.41 5.59
C ASP A 67 26.25 -1.11 5.56
N ILE A 68 25.74 -1.78 6.60
CA ILE A 68 25.72 -3.25 6.67
C ILE A 68 24.85 -3.81 5.54
N ILE A 69 23.69 -3.21 5.28
CA ILE A 69 22.80 -3.64 4.20
C ILE A 69 23.48 -3.45 2.83
N ARG A 70 24.17 -2.32 2.60
CA ARG A 70 24.96 -2.09 1.37
C ARG A 70 26.08 -3.10 1.20
N GLN A 71 26.81 -3.43 2.26
CA GLN A 71 27.88 -4.44 2.24
C GLN A 71 27.35 -5.85 1.93
N ASN A 72 26.10 -6.13 2.27
CA ASN A 72 25.44 -7.43 2.06
C ASN A 72 24.46 -7.42 0.87
N ASP A 73 24.52 -6.40 -0.01
CA ASP A 73 23.57 -6.26 -1.11
C ASP A 73 23.63 -7.41 -2.12
N TRP A 74 24.81 -7.97 -2.32
CA TRP A 74 25.07 -9.09 -3.24
C TRP A 74 24.23 -10.34 -2.93
N LYS A 75 23.76 -10.48 -1.68
CA LYS A 75 22.89 -11.55 -1.19
C LYS A 75 21.52 -11.08 -0.73
N THR A 76 21.15 -9.83 -0.99
CA THR A 76 19.86 -9.27 -0.58
C THR A 76 18.93 -9.11 -1.78
N ARG A 77 17.67 -9.52 -1.64
CA ARG A 77 16.66 -9.41 -2.71
C ARG A 77 15.34 -8.86 -2.17
N GLY A 78 14.71 -7.99 -2.95
CA GLY A 78 13.33 -7.55 -2.71
C GLY A 78 12.33 -8.43 -3.47
N ILE A 79 11.32 -8.94 -2.78
CA ILE A 79 10.22 -9.71 -3.38
C ILE A 79 8.90 -9.14 -2.87
N VAL A 80 8.08 -8.63 -3.80
CA VAL A 80 6.74 -8.10 -3.51
C VAL A 80 5.84 -9.24 -3.04
N ASN A 81 4.99 -8.97 -2.04
CA ASN A 81 4.02 -9.94 -1.54
C ASN A 81 2.92 -10.25 -2.56
N GLY A 82 2.30 -11.42 -2.43
CA GLY A 82 1.08 -11.77 -3.12
C GLY A 82 -0.19 -11.47 -2.31
N ILE A 83 -1.33 -11.68 -2.95
CA ILE A 83 -2.66 -11.67 -2.34
C ILE A 83 -3.33 -13.04 -2.51
N ASP A 84 -4.27 -13.36 -1.63
CA ASP A 84 -5.11 -14.55 -1.76
C ASP A 84 -6.25 -14.26 -2.76
N ASN A 85 -6.19 -14.90 -3.93
CA ASN A 85 -7.17 -14.76 -5.00
C ASN A 85 -8.53 -15.42 -4.71
N MET A 86 -8.67 -16.17 -3.62
CA MET A 86 -9.96 -16.69 -3.16
C MET A 86 -10.66 -15.69 -2.23
N GLU A 87 -9.88 -14.90 -1.50
CA GLU A 87 -10.40 -13.83 -0.64
C GLU A 87 -10.64 -12.54 -1.44
N TRP A 88 -9.64 -12.10 -2.22
CA TRP A 88 -9.64 -10.82 -2.92
C TRP A 88 -9.81 -11.01 -4.44
N ASN A 89 -11.03 -11.39 -4.84
CA ASN A 89 -11.37 -11.57 -6.25
C ASN A 89 -12.82 -11.14 -6.54
N PRO A 90 -13.05 -10.12 -7.37
CA PRO A 90 -14.38 -9.58 -7.61
C PRO A 90 -15.36 -10.59 -8.22
N GLU A 91 -14.89 -11.67 -8.85
CA GLU A 91 -15.74 -12.70 -9.45
C GLU A 91 -16.38 -13.63 -8.42
N VAL A 92 -15.74 -13.84 -7.26
CA VAL A 92 -16.17 -14.82 -6.25
C VAL A 92 -16.35 -14.26 -4.84
N ASP A 93 -15.92 -13.01 -4.61
CA ASP A 93 -15.98 -12.30 -3.34
C ASP A 93 -17.37 -12.41 -2.67
N VAL A 94 -17.38 -13.02 -1.48
CA VAL A 94 -18.59 -13.26 -0.70
C VAL A 94 -19.25 -11.99 -0.18
N HIS A 95 -18.48 -10.90 -0.03
CA HIS A 95 -18.96 -9.62 0.48
C HIS A 95 -19.74 -8.81 -0.56
N LEU A 96 -19.71 -9.22 -1.83
CA LEU A 96 -20.39 -8.59 -2.96
C LEU A 96 -21.69 -9.29 -3.39
N LYS A 97 -22.17 -10.29 -2.64
CA LYS A 97 -23.34 -11.12 -3.00
C LYS A 97 -24.69 -10.61 -2.45
N SER A 98 -24.71 -9.47 -1.77
CA SER A 98 -25.87 -8.97 -1.02
C SER A 98 -25.94 -7.44 -1.03
N ASP A 99 -27.04 -6.88 -0.53
CA ASP A 99 -27.24 -5.43 -0.33
C ASP A 99 -27.09 -4.58 -1.60
N GLY A 100 -27.44 -5.16 -2.75
CA GLY A 100 -27.37 -4.49 -4.05
C GLY A 100 -25.99 -4.55 -4.71
N TYR A 101 -24.96 -5.09 -4.05
CA TYR A 101 -23.67 -5.39 -4.66
C TYR A 101 -23.79 -6.57 -5.63
N THR A 102 -22.78 -6.72 -6.50
CA THR A 102 -22.65 -7.87 -7.40
C THR A 102 -21.19 -8.24 -7.56
N ASN A 103 -20.92 -9.54 -7.72
CA ASN A 103 -19.66 -10.00 -8.27
C ASN A 103 -19.53 -9.55 -9.74
N PHE A 104 -18.29 -9.36 -10.19
CA PHE A 104 -17.99 -8.94 -11.55
C PHE A 104 -16.61 -9.44 -12.01
N SER A 105 -16.47 -9.57 -13.32
CA SER A 105 -15.22 -9.96 -13.99
C SER A 105 -14.73 -8.81 -14.87
N LEU A 106 -13.58 -9.01 -15.52
CA LEU A 106 -13.09 -8.08 -16.55
C LEU A 106 -14.15 -7.81 -17.64
N GLY A 107 -14.94 -8.84 -18.03
CA GLY A 107 -15.98 -8.72 -19.04
C GLY A 107 -17.24 -7.98 -18.58
N THR A 108 -17.47 -7.88 -17.26
CA THR A 108 -18.63 -7.18 -16.66
C THR A 108 -18.21 -6.00 -15.79
N LEU A 109 -16.98 -5.52 -15.95
CA LEU A 109 -16.38 -4.45 -15.16
C LEU A 109 -17.27 -3.21 -15.10
N ASP A 110 -17.69 -2.67 -16.24
CA ASP A 110 -18.45 -1.41 -16.30
C ASP A 110 -19.79 -1.50 -15.55
N SER A 111 -20.55 -2.58 -15.73
CA SER A 111 -21.86 -2.76 -15.11
C SER A 111 -21.73 -3.14 -13.63
N GLY A 112 -20.86 -4.10 -13.32
CA GLY A 112 -20.70 -4.65 -11.98
C GLY A 112 -20.05 -3.66 -11.02
N LYS A 113 -19.00 -2.95 -11.46
CA LYS A 113 -18.36 -1.92 -10.64
C LYS A 113 -19.28 -0.74 -10.39
N ARG A 114 -20.03 -0.29 -11.41
CA ARG A 114 -21.06 0.77 -11.25
C ARG A 114 -22.11 0.35 -10.23
N GLN A 115 -22.60 -0.89 -10.30
CA GLN A 115 -23.57 -1.40 -9.33
C GLN A 115 -22.99 -1.44 -7.90
N CYS A 116 -21.74 -1.89 -7.74
CA CYS A 116 -21.06 -1.86 -6.43
C CYS A 116 -20.89 -0.43 -5.90
N LYS A 117 -20.55 0.53 -6.76
CA LYS A 117 -20.45 1.94 -6.41
C LYS A 117 -21.77 2.50 -5.91
N GLU A 118 -22.86 2.27 -6.64
CA GLU A 118 -24.18 2.73 -6.22
C GLU A 118 -24.63 2.06 -4.92
N ALA A 119 -24.34 0.77 -4.74
CA ALA A 119 -24.64 0.04 -3.50
C ALA A 119 -23.87 0.62 -2.30
N LEU A 120 -22.59 0.96 -2.49
CA LEU A 120 -21.76 1.61 -1.48
C LEU A 120 -22.25 3.02 -1.14
N GLN A 121 -22.63 3.81 -2.15
CA GLN A 121 -23.24 5.12 -1.94
C GLN A 121 -24.52 5.00 -1.09
N ARG A 122 -25.40 4.02 -1.40
CA ARG A 122 -26.62 3.76 -0.60
C ARG A 122 -26.30 3.31 0.82
N GLU A 123 -25.41 2.34 0.99
CA GLU A 123 -25.01 1.78 2.30
C GLU A 123 -24.46 2.86 3.23
N LEU A 124 -23.69 3.80 2.68
CA LEU A 124 -23.10 4.90 3.44
C LEU A 124 -23.99 6.15 3.48
N GLY A 125 -25.17 6.13 2.88
CA GLY A 125 -26.07 7.29 2.84
C GLY A 125 -25.50 8.51 2.09
N LEU A 126 -24.63 8.27 1.10
CA LEU A 126 -24.19 9.27 0.13
C LEU A 126 -25.24 9.41 -0.98
N GLN A 127 -25.22 10.54 -1.70
CA GLN A 127 -26.04 10.68 -2.90
C GLN A 127 -25.61 9.65 -3.95
N VAL A 128 -26.57 8.91 -4.51
CA VAL A 128 -26.30 7.90 -5.54
C VAL A 128 -26.06 8.61 -6.87
N ARG A 129 -24.79 8.74 -7.26
CA ARG A 129 -24.33 9.42 -8.47
C ARG A 129 -23.25 8.61 -9.16
N GLY A 130 -23.57 8.03 -10.31
CA GLY A 130 -22.63 7.20 -11.08
C GLY A 130 -21.51 8.01 -11.76
N ASP A 131 -21.76 9.27 -12.05
CA ASP A 131 -20.86 10.23 -12.73
C ASP A 131 -19.79 10.84 -11.81
N VAL A 132 -20.01 10.84 -10.49
CA VAL A 132 -19.11 11.46 -9.51
C VAL A 132 -18.01 10.50 -9.09
N PRO A 133 -16.73 10.86 -9.19
CA PRO A 133 -15.64 10.05 -8.67
C PRO A 133 -15.82 9.73 -7.19
N LEU A 134 -15.78 8.44 -6.84
CA LEU A 134 -15.78 7.97 -5.46
C LEU A 134 -14.35 7.57 -5.06
N LEU A 135 -13.77 8.35 -4.14
CA LEU A 135 -12.45 8.10 -3.57
C LEU A 135 -12.59 7.25 -2.31
N GLY A 136 -11.70 6.28 -2.13
CA GLY A 136 -11.62 5.45 -0.93
C GLY A 136 -10.29 5.62 -0.20
N PHE A 137 -10.31 5.44 1.11
CA PHE A 137 -9.13 5.19 1.94
C PHE A 137 -9.45 4.04 2.90
N ILE A 138 -8.53 3.08 3.02
CA ILE A 138 -8.66 1.95 3.94
C ILE A 138 -7.31 1.80 4.67
N GLY A 139 -7.28 1.84 5.99
CA GLY A 139 -6.04 1.57 6.71
C GLY A 139 -6.07 1.90 8.19
N ARG A 140 -4.97 1.58 8.86
CA ARG A 140 -4.73 2.01 10.24
C ARG A 140 -4.62 3.53 10.27
N LEU A 141 -5.18 4.15 11.31
CA LEU A 141 -5.07 5.59 11.53
C LEU A 141 -3.83 5.86 12.37
N ASP A 142 -2.68 5.99 11.70
CA ASP A 142 -1.41 6.40 12.29
C ASP A 142 -0.59 7.28 11.34
N GLY A 143 0.56 7.77 11.83
CA GLY A 143 1.45 8.62 11.03
C GLY A 143 2.11 7.89 9.85
N GLN A 144 2.18 6.55 9.91
CA GLN A 144 2.75 5.74 8.83
C GLN A 144 1.84 5.77 7.59
N LYS A 145 0.52 5.61 7.79
CA LYS A 145 -0.46 5.58 6.68
C LYS A 145 -0.78 6.95 6.09
N GLY A 146 -0.23 8.02 6.65
CA GLY A 146 -0.28 9.35 6.04
C GLY A 146 -1.68 9.96 5.94
N VAL A 147 -2.61 9.57 6.81
CA VAL A 147 -3.99 10.10 6.83
C VAL A 147 -4.01 11.62 6.99
N GLU A 148 -3.03 12.16 7.70
CA GLU A 148 -2.80 13.61 7.87
C GLU A 148 -2.64 14.33 6.51
N ILE A 149 -2.07 13.66 5.50
CA ILE A 149 -1.91 14.24 4.15
C ILE A 149 -3.27 14.40 3.46
N ILE A 150 -4.20 13.45 3.68
CA ILE A 150 -5.59 13.57 3.20
C ILE A 150 -6.29 14.70 3.95
N ALA A 151 -6.04 14.82 5.26
CA ALA A 151 -6.60 15.88 6.08
C ALA A 151 -6.20 17.27 5.58
N ASP A 152 -4.92 17.46 5.31
CA ASP A 152 -4.37 18.71 4.78
C ASP A 152 -4.88 19.00 3.35
N ALA A 153 -5.13 17.96 2.55
CA ALA A 153 -5.71 18.08 1.21
C ALA A 153 -7.25 18.26 1.21
N MET A 154 -7.92 18.07 2.35
CA MET A 154 -9.37 18.03 2.45
C MET A 154 -10.06 19.28 1.87
N PRO A 155 -9.61 20.52 2.14
CA PRO A 155 -10.25 21.72 1.58
C PRO A 155 -10.29 21.69 0.04
N TRP A 156 -9.24 21.17 -0.59
CA TRP A 156 -9.23 20.98 -2.03
C TRP A 156 -10.14 19.84 -2.45
N ILE A 157 -10.09 18.68 -1.79
CA ILE A 157 -10.93 17.51 -2.12
C ILE A 157 -12.42 17.89 -2.10
N VAL A 158 -12.90 18.56 -1.06
CA VAL A 158 -14.33 18.93 -0.92
C VAL A 158 -14.76 20.03 -1.88
N SER A 159 -13.81 20.84 -2.38
CA SER A 159 -14.07 21.82 -3.44
C SER A 159 -14.35 21.16 -4.80
N GLN A 160 -13.95 19.90 -4.98
CA GLN A 160 -14.23 19.13 -6.19
C GLN A 160 -15.62 18.46 -6.11
N ASP A 161 -16.21 18.16 -7.28
CA ASP A 161 -17.38 17.28 -7.36
C ASP A 161 -16.91 15.81 -7.27
N VAL A 162 -16.69 15.36 -6.03
CA VAL A 162 -16.22 14.02 -5.65
C VAL A 162 -16.92 13.57 -4.37
N GLN A 163 -16.87 12.27 -4.11
CA GLN A 163 -17.20 11.67 -2.82
C GLN A 163 -15.97 10.99 -2.24
N LEU A 164 -15.86 10.94 -0.91
CA LEU A 164 -14.74 10.32 -0.21
C LEU A 164 -15.26 9.43 0.93
N VAL A 165 -14.76 8.19 0.97
CA VAL A 165 -15.03 7.22 2.03
C VAL A 165 -13.71 6.85 2.69
N MET A 166 -13.64 6.98 4.01
CA MET A 166 -12.47 6.64 4.80
C MET A 166 -12.84 5.57 5.83
N LEU A 167 -12.13 4.44 5.80
CA LEU A 167 -12.28 3.32 6.72
C LEU A 167 -10.99 3.13 7.50
N GLY A 168 -11.05 3.23 8.83
CA GLY A 168 -9.89 2.95 9.67
C GLY A 168 -10.13 3.08 11.17
N THR A 169 -9.18 2.60 11.95
CA THR A 169 -9.10 2.79 13.41
C THR A 169 -7.63 2.90 13.84
N GLY A 170 -7.37 3.52 14.99
CA GLY A 170 -6.01 3.74 15.47
C GLY A 170 -5.94 4.85 16.50
N ARG A 171 -5.15 5.90 16.22
CA ARG A 171 -4.99 7.03 17.14
C ARG A 171 -6.31 7.81 17.26
N HIS A 172 -6.70 8.13 18.50
CA HIS A 172 -7.97 8.79 18.80
C HIS A 172 -8.13 10.18 18.18
N ASP A 173 -7.04 10.93 18.03
CA ASP A 173 -7.05 12.24 17.36
C ASP A 173 -7.39 12.10 15.87
N LEU A 174 -6.83 11.09 15.19
CA LEU A 174 -7.14 10.80 13.79
C LEU A 174 -8.56 10.24 13.62
N GLU A 175 -9.05 9.42 14.56
CA GLU A 175 -10.46 9.01 14.58
C GLU A 175 -11.42 10.20 14.77
N GLY A 176 -11.07 11.14 15.65
CA GLY A 176 -11.82 12.38 15.84
C GLY A 176 -11.87 13.23 14.57
N MET A 177 -10.75 13.30 13.85
CA MET A 177 -10.64 13.99 12.56
C MET A 177 -11.57 13.39 11.49
N LEU A 178 -11.64 12.06 11.36
CA LEU A 178 -12.59 11.41 10.42
C LEU A 178 -14.05 11.76 10.75
N ARG A 179 -14.43 11.69 12.03
CA ARG A 179 -15.79 12.07 12.49
C ARG A 179 -16.08 13.55 12.25
N HIS A 180 -15.08 14.41 12.37
CA HIS A 180 -15.20 15.84 12.10
C HIS A 180 -15.46 16.08 10.60
N PHE A 181 -14.69 15.47 9.71
CA PHE A 181 -14.89 15.60 8.27
C PHE A 181 -16.26 15.11 7.80
N GLU A 182 -16.74 13.98 8.34
CA GLU A 182 -18.09 13.52 8.04
C GLU A 182 -19.16 14.53 8.51
N ARG A 183 -19.00 15.13 9.68
CA ARG A 183 -19.94 16.14 10.18
C ARG A 183 -19.97 17.41 9.34
N GLU A 184 -18.81 17.90 8.92
CA GLU A 184 -18.71 19.14 8.14
C GLU A 184 -19.10 18.97 6.67
N HIS A 185 -18.83 17.79 6.11
CA HIS A 185 -19.01 17.51 4.68
C HIS A 185 -19.89 16.27 4.45
N HIS A 186 -20.97 16.14 5.23
CA HIS A 186 -21.86 14.97 5.22
C HIS A 186 -22.57 14.70 3.87
N ASP A 187 -22.49 15.58 2.89
CA ASP A 187 -22.98 15.32 1.53
C ASP A 187 -21.94 14.58 0.66
N LYS A 188 -20.66 14.68 0.99
CA LYS A 188 -19.53 14.15 0.20
C LYS A 188 -18.63 13.16 0.92
N VAL A 189 -18.48 13.28 2.24
CA VAL A 189 -17.46 12.56 3.03
C VAL A 189 -18.12 11.62 4.04
N ARG A 190 -17.61 10.38 4.13
CA ARG A 190 -17.99 9.40 5.14
C ARG A 190 -16.76 8.86 5.86
N GLY A 191 -16.75 8.96 7.18
CA GLY A 191 -15.65 8.51 8.03
C GLY A 191 -16.10 7.34 8.90
N TRP A 192 -15.79 6.11 8.48
CA TRP A 192 -16.10 4.93 9.26
C TRP A 192 -14.94 4.58 10.19
N VAL A 193 -15.15 4.81 11.50
CA VAL A 193 -14.17 4.49 12.54
C VAL A 193 -14.37 3.07 13.04
N GLY A 194 -13.40 2.19 12.77
CA GLY A 194 -13.38 0.82 13.23
C GLY A 194 -12.59 -0.10 12.30
N PHE A 195 -12.78 -1.41 12.47
CA PHE A 195 -12.34 -2.42 11.51
C PHE A 195 -13.53 -3.23 10.97
N SER A 196 -13.66 -3.31 9.64
CA SER A 196 -14.70 -4.12 8.98
C SER A 196 -14.15 -4.67 7.66
N VAL A 197 -13.90 -5.98 7.63
CA VAL A 197 -13.47 -6.69 6.42
C VAL A 197 -14.50 -6.53 5.31
N ARG A 198 -15.80 -6.77 5.62
CA ARG A 198 -16.89 -6.60 4.65
C ARG A 198 -16.92 -5.21 4.03
N LEU A 199 -16.76 -4.15 4.83
CA LEU A 199 -16.75 -2.79 4.30
C LEU A 199 -15.47 -2.50 3.51
N ALA A 200 -14.32 -3.04 3.90
CA ALA A 200 -13.08 -2.92 3.14
C ALA A 200 -13.23 -3.50 1.72
N HIS A 201 -13.76 -4.72 1.58
CA HIS A 201 -14.04 -5.32 0.27
C HIS A 201 -15.00 -4.48 -0.56
N ARG A 202 -16.06 -3.94 0.07
CA ARG A 202 -17.06 -3.11 -0.60
C ARG A 202 -16.52 -1.76 -1.06
N ILE A 203 -15.67 -1.11 -0.25
CA ILE A 203 -14.94 0.10 -0.64
C ILE A 203 -14.00 -0.23 -1.80
N THR A 204 -13.22 -1.31 -1.70
CA THR A 204 -12.31 -1.73 -2.77
C THR A 204 -13.05 -2.02 -4.07
N ALA A 205 -14.26 -2.60 -4.03
CA ALA A 205 -15.07 -2.86 -5.22
C ALA A 205 -15.77 -1.60 -5.77
N GLY A 206 -16.35 -0.78 -4.89
CA GLY A 206 -17.22 0.34 -5.26
C GLY A 206 -16.50 1.67 -5.50
N ALA A 207 -15.31 1.89 -4.94
CA ALA A 207 -14.54 3.09 -5.20
C ALA A 207 -14.01 3.12 -6.64
N ASP A 208 -13.91 4.31 -7.21
CA ASP A 208 -13.24 4.52 -8.49
C ASP A 208 -11.71 4.59 -8.28
N ALA A 209 -11.27 5.28 -7.23
CA ALA A 209 -9.86 5.39 -6.87
C ALA A 209 -9.60 5.11 -5.39
N LEU A 210 -8.48 4.49 -5.06
CA LEU A 210 -8.09 4.16 -3.67
C LEU A 210 -6.80 4.89 -3.30
N LEU A 211 -6.86 5.71 -2.25
CA LEU A 211 -5.76 6.56 -1.79
C LEU A 211 -4.84 5.80 -0.84
N MET A 212 -3.54 5.81 -1.11
CA MET A 212 -2.51 5.24 -0.22
C MET A 212 -1.37 6.26 -0.01
N PRO A 213 -1.58 7.29 0.84
CA PRO A 213 -0.59 8.35 1.07
C PRO A 213 0.48 7.96 2.10
N SER A 214 0.76 6.67 2.26
CA SER A 214 1.67 6.16 3.28
C SER A 214 3.02 6.86 3.23
N ARG A 215 3.53 7.36 4.37
CA ARG A 215 4.89 7.90 4.48
C ARG A 215 5.94 6.81 4.35
N PHE A 216 5.55 5.58 4.71
CA PHE A 216 6.40 4.41 4.69
C PHE A 216 5.55 3.16 4.44
N GLU A 217 5.89 2.38 3.42
CA GLU A 217 5.14 1.19 3.04
C GLU A 217 6.05 0.12 2.45
N PRO A 218 6.59 -0.81 3.27
CA PRO A 218 7.54 -1.83 2.81
C PRO A 218 7.04 -2.64 1.62
N CYS A 219 5.75 -2.97 1.59
CA CYS A 219 5.09 -3.62 0.45
C CYS A 219 3.79 -2.89 0.09
N GLY A 220 2.86 -2.85 1.06
CA GLY A 220 1.48 -2.44 0.81
C GLY A 220 0.70 -3.56 0.13
N LEU A 221 -0.53 -3.81 0.57
CA LEU A 221 -1.44 -4.79 -0.07
C LEU A 221 -2.65 -4.10 -0.72
N ASN A 222 -3.05 -2.93 -0.21
CA ASN A 222 -4.23 -2.22 -0.70
C ASN A 222 -4.18 -1.87 -2.18
N GLN A 223 -2.99 -1.58 -2.73
CA GLN A 223 -2.82 -1.30 -4.15
C GLN A 223 -3.02 -2.55 -5.01
N LEU A 224 -2.61 -3.72 -4.51
CA LEU A 224 -2.85 -5.00 -5.18
C LEU A 224 -4.36 -5.31 -5.18
N TYR A 225 -5.03 -5.13 -4.03
CA TYR A 225 -6.48 -5.26 -3.92
C TYR A 225 -7.21 -4.27 -4.84
N ALA A 226 -6.77 -3.00 -4.87
CA ALA A 226 -7.37 -1.98 -5.72
C ALA A 226 -7.30 -2.40 -7.20
N MET A 227 -6.10 -2.77 -7.67
CA MET A 227 -5.90 -3.18 -9.06
C MET A 227 -6.69 -4.45 -9.42
N ALA A 228 -6.73 -5.45 -8.53
CA ALA A 228 -7.52 -6.67 -8.72
C ALA A 228 -9.03 -6.41 -8.89
N TYR A 229 -9.55 -5.33 -8.29
CA TYR A 229 -10.96 -4.93 -8.36
C TYR A 229 -11.22 -3.82 -9.39
N GLY A 230 -10.24 -3.49 -10.23
CA GLY A 230 -10.34 -2.40 -11.20
C GLY A 230 -10.53 -1.02 -10.54
N THR A 231 -10.08 -0.85 -9.30
CA THR A 231 -10.01 0.44 -8.60
C THR A 231 -8.63 1.02 -8.81
N VAL A 232 -8.55 2.27 -9.24
CA VAL A 232 -7.27 2.88 -9.61
C VAL A 232 -6.53 3.36 -8.35
N PRO A 233 -5.33 2.84 -8.05
CA PRO A 233 -4.55 3.30 -6.90
C PRO A 233 -3.96 4.71 -7.16
N VAL A 234 -4.01 5.56 -6.14
CA VAL A 234 -3.30 6.85 -6.08
C VAL A 234 -2.39 6.82 -4.86
N VAL A 235 -1.08 6.74 -5.08
CA VAL A 235 -0.11 6.33 -4.06
C VAL A 235 1.04 7.31 -3.88
N HIS A 236 1.55 7.39 -2.65
CA HIS A 236 2.89 7.95 -2.43
C HIS A 236 3.94 6.93 -2.93
N ALA A 237 4.90 7.38 -3.73
CA ALA A 237 5.90 6.53 -4.37
C ALA A 237 7.02 6.05 -3.41
N VAL A 238 6.63 5.30 -2.38
CA VAL A 238 7.52 4.70 -1.37
C VAL A 238 7.42 3.19 -1.32
N GLY A 239 8.51 2.55 -0.91
CA GLY A 239 8.66 1.11 -0.73
C GLY A 239 8.01 0.32 -1.85
N GLY A 240 7.13 -0.62 -1.48
CA GLY A 240 6.48 -1.48 -2.45
C GLY A 240 5.38 -0.80 -3.26
N LEU A 241 4.84 0.35 -2.84
CA LEU A 241 3.88 1.12 -3.65
C LEU A 241 4.54 1.62 -4.93
N ARG A 242 5.81 2.04 -4.83
CA ARG A 242 6.62 2.44 -5.99
C ARG A 242 6.83 1.30 -6.98
N ASP A 243 7.04 0.08 -6.49
CA ASP A 243 7.32 -1.08 -7.35
C ASP A 243 6.05 -1.62 -8.02
N THR A 244 4.91 -1.50 -7.34
CA THR A 244 3.66 -2.15 -7.75
C THR A 244 2.72 -1.23 -8.52
N VAL A 245 2.89 0.10 -8.42
CA VAL A 245 2.06 1.08 -9.14
C VAL A 245 2.93 1.94 -10.05
N PRO A 246 3.26 1.45 -11.26
CA PRO A 246 3.88 2.29 -12.27
C PRO A 246 2.92 3.44 -12.65
N PRO A 247 3.39 4.70 -12.71
CA PRO A 247 2.55 5.84 -13.02
C PRO A 247 1.95 5.73 -14.42
N PHE A 248 0.71 6.19 -14.58
CA PHE A 248 0.01 6.19 -15.86
C PHE A 248 0.71 7.11 -16.87
N ASP A 249 1.02 6.54 -18.03
CA ASP A 249 1.52 7.27 -19.19
C ASP A 249 0.47 7.22 -20.31
N PRO A 250 -0.20 8.36 -20.59
CA PRO A 250 -1.24 8.40 -21.62
C PRO A 250 -0.70 8.24 -23.04
N PHE A 251 0.59 8.50 -23.29
CA PHE A 251 1.18 8.39 -24.62
C PHE A 251 1.48 6.94 -24.99
N ASN A 252 1.90 6.15 -24.00
CA ASN A 252 2.24 4.73 -24.17
C ASN A 252 1.08 3.80 -23.75
N HIS A 253 -0.03 4.36 -23.26
CA HIS A 253 -1.16 3.61 -22.70
C HIS A 253 -0.74 2.59 -21.63
N SER A 254 0.27 2.94 -20.83
CA SER A 254 0.90 2.08 -19.83
C SER A 254 0.73 2.62 -18.42
N GLY A 255 1.13 1.84 -17.42
CA GLY A 255 0.96 2.19 -16.01
C GLY A 255 -0.36 1.72 -15.42
N LEU A 256 -0.43 1.73 -14.08
CA LEU A 256 -1.49 1.09 -13.29
C LEU A 256 -2.19 2.06 -12.33
N GLY A 257 -1.71 3.28 -12.19
CA GLY A 257 -2.33 4.28 -11.34
C GLY A 257 -1.59 5.61 -11.34
N TRP A 258 -1.81 6.40 -10.31
CA TRP A 258 -1.12 7.67 -10.14
C TRP A 258 -0.19 7.62 -8.94
N THR A 259 0.98 8.23 -9.08
CA THR A 259 1.96 8.31 -8.01
C THR A 259 2.31 9.76 -7.72
N PHE A 260 2.73 10.03 -6.49
CA PHE A 260 3.31 11.30 -6.10
C PHE A 260 4.57 11.08 -5.27
N ASP A 261 5.53 12.01 -5.35
CA ASP A 261 6.93 11.79 -4.96
C ASP A 261 7.27 12.25 -3.53
N ARG A 262 6.42 13.07 -2.92
CA ARG A 262 6.60 13.54 -1.53
C ARG A 262 5.33 13.42 -0.74
N ALA A 263 5.48 13.03 0.53
CA ALA A 263 4.39 12.90 1.49
C ALA A 263 3.84 14.27 1.97
N GLU A 264 3.31 15.04 1.02
CA GLU A 264 2.82 16.42 1.15
C GLU A 264 1.44 16.55 0.46
N ALA A 265 0.55 17.34 1.06
CA ALA A 265 -0.82 17.50 0.55
C ALA A 265 -0.86 18.03 -0.88
N GLN A 266 0.01 18.98 -1.23
CA GLN A 266 0.08 19.55 -2.57
C GLN A 266 0.40 18.50 -3.64
N LYS A 267 1.26 17.53 -3.31
CA LYS A 267 1.61 16.42 -4.21
C LYS A 267 0.50 15.42 -4.38
N LEU A 268 -0.24 15.12 -3.31
CA LEU A 268 -1.47 14.35 -3.40
C LEU A 268 -2.53 15.07 -4.28
N ILE A 269 -2.69 16.39 -4.11
CA ILE A 269 -3.62 17.21 -4.89
C ILE A 269 -3.28 17.18 -6.39
N GLU A 270 -1.99 17.31 -6.75
CA GLU A 270 -1.53 17.22 -8.15
C GLU A 270 -1.89 15.85 -8.76
N ALA A 271 -1.55 14.76 -8.09
CA ALA A 271 -1.85 13.39 -8.55
C ALA A 271 -3.36 13.14 -8.65
N LEU A 272 -4.14 13.58 -7.64
CA LEU A 272 -5.60 13.49 -7.69
C LEU A 272 -6.18 14.34 -8.80
N GLY A 273 -5.66 15.53 -9.06
CA GLY A 273 -6.10 16.39 -10.15
C GLY A 273 -6.00 15.69 -11.51
N HIS A 274 -4.88 15.02 -11.77
CA HIS A 274 -4.70 14.19 -12.97
C HIS A 274 -5.65 12.99 -12.98
N CYS A 275 -5.76 12.27 -11.86
CA CYS A 275 -6.68 11.14 -11.69
C CYS A 275 -8.13 11.50 -12.02
N LEU A 276 -8.64 12.57 -11.42
CA LEU A 276 -10.01 13.04 -11.60
C LEU A 276 -10.26 13.55 -13.02
N ARG A 277 -9.26 14.19 -13.64
CA ARG A 277 -9.36 14.61 -15.06
C ARG A 277 -9.46 13.40 -15.98
N THR A 278 -8.59 12.39 -15.81
CA THR A 278 -8.66 11.14 -16.59
C THR A 278 -10.01 10.45 -16.41
N TYR A 279 -10.50 10.38 -15.17
CA TYR A 279 -11.82 9.81 -14.89
C TYR A 279 -12.94 10.53 -15.63
N ARG A 280 -12.95 11.86 -15.64
CA ARG A 280 -14.05 12.66 -16.20
C ARG A 280 -13.99 12.72 -17.73
N ASP A 281 -12.81 13.02 -18.28
CA ASP A 281 -12.67 13.46 -19.66
C ASP A 281 -12.14 12.35 -20.59
N TYR A 282 -11.53 11.29 -20.04
CA TYR A 282 -10.81 10.26 -20.81
C TYR A 282 -11.25 8.83 -20.41
N LYS A 283 -12.53 8.53 -20.64
CA LYS A 283 -13.17 7.26 -20.23
C LYS A 283 -12.48 6.01 -20.78
N GLU A 284 -11.99 6.04 -22.02
CA GLU A 284 -11.25 4.92 -22.60
C GLU A 284 -9.90 4.68 -21.90
N SER A 285 -9.17 5.76 -21.59
CA SER A 285 -7.92 5.66 -20.83
C SER A 285 -8.16 5.16 -19.41
N TRP A 286 -9.24 5.60 -18.77
CA TRP A 286 -9.64 5.11 -17.46
C TRP A 286 -9.96 3.61 -17.48
N ARG A 287 -10.77 3.17 -18.45
CA ARG A 287 -11.08 1.75 -18.64
C ARG A 287 -9.80 0.93 -18.88
N GLY A 288 -8.89 1.42 -19.72
CA GLY A 288 -7.61 0.76 -19.96
C GLY A 288 -6.74 0.64 -18.71
N LEU A 289 -6.78 1.61 -17.79
CA LEU A 289 -6.12 1.51 -16.47
C LEU A 289 -6.70 0.37 -15.63
N GLN A 290 -8.03 0.30 -15.55
CA GLN A 290 -8.72 -0.74 -14.79
C GLN A 290 -8.44 -2.13 -15.36
N GLU A 291 -8.56 -2.29 -16.69
CA GLU A 291 -8.32 -3.57 -17.37
C GLU A 291 -6.88 -4.05 -17.18
N ARG A 292 -5.88 -3.16 -17.30
CA ARG A 292 -4.48 -3.51 -17.05
C ARG A 292 -4.24 -3.95 -15.61
N GLY A 293 -4.84 -3.25 -14.64
CA GLY A 293 -4.75 -3.58 -13.22
C GLY A 293 -5.33 -4.96 -12.92
N MET A 294 -6.55 -5.23 -13.41
CA MET A 294 -7.24 -6.51 -13.20
C MET A 294 -6.58 -7.69 -13.92
N SER A 295 -5.79 -7.43 -14.96
CA SER A 295 -5.09 -8.47 -15.73
C SER A 295 -3.72 -8.87 -15.16
N GLN A 296 -3.25 -8.19 -14.10
CA GLN A 296 -1.99 -8.56 -13.46
C GLN A 296 -2.15 -9.82 -12.59
N ASP A 297 -1.10 -10.61 -12.50
CA ASP A 297 -1.01 -11.73 -11.55
C ASP A 297 -0.41 -11.24 -10.23
N PHE A 298 -1.26 -11.01 -9.24
CA PHE A 298 -0.86 -10.61 -7.88
C PHE A 298 -0.84 -11.80 -6.89
N SER A 299 -0.90 -13.04 -7.39
CA SER A 299 -1.04 -14.22 -6.53
C SER A 299 0.18 -14.50 -5.66
N TRP A 300 -0.03 -15.20 -4.54
CA TRP A 300 1.08 -15.76 -3.77
C TRP A 300 1.88 -16.80 -4.57
N GLU A 301 1.26 -17.51 -5.51
CA GLU A 301 1.93 -18.44 -6.40
C GLU A 301 2.99 -17.75 -7.27
N HIS A 302 2.72 -16.52 -7.73
CA HIS A 302 3.71 -15.71 -8.43
C HIS A 302 4.88 -15.34 -7.51
N ALA A 303 4.58 -14.80 -6.32
CA ALA A 303 5.60 -14.40 -5.35
C ALA A 303 6.45 -15.60 -4.90
N ALA A 304 5.83 -16.75 -4.64
CA ALA A 304 6.49 -17.97 -4.16
C ALA A 304 7.57 -18.46 -5.13
N LYS A 305 7.36 -18.38 -6.44
CA LYS A 305 8.40 -18.72 -7.44
C LYS A 305 9.65 -17.86 -7.28
N LEU A 306 9.50 -16.58 -6.97
CA LEU A 306 10.63 -15.69 -6.72
C LEU A 306 11.37 -16.06 -5.41
N TYR A 307 10.65 -16.53 -4.40
CA TYR A 307 11.26 -17.07 -3.17
C TYR A 307 12.00 -18.38 -3.45
N GLU A 308 11.42 -19.29 -4.25
CA GLU A 308 12.06 -20.55 -4.66
C GLU A 308 13.42 -20.29 -5.33
N ASP A 309 13.50 -19.31 -6.24
CA ASP A 309 14.76 -18.89 -6.86
C ASP A 309 15.83 -18.50 -5.83
N VAL A 310 15.43 -17.77 -4.77
CA VAL A 310 16.36 -17.36 -3.70
C VAL A 310 16.83 -18.57 -2.89
N LEU A 311 15.92 -19.49 -2.55
CA LEU A 311 16.25 -20.71 -1.81
C LEU A 311 17.19 -21.61 -2.62
N VAL A 312 16.94 -21.75 -3.92
CA VAL A 312 17.84 -22.49 -4.84
C VAL A 312 19.20 -21.81 -4.87
N LYS A 313 19.27 -20.49 -5.03
CA LYS A 313 20.53 -19.74 -5.02
C LYS A 313 21.31 -19.95 -3.71
N ALA A 314 20.64 -19.89 -2.56
CA ALA A 314 21.24 -20.13 -1.25
C ALA A 314 21.84 -21.54 -1.14
N LYS A 315 21.19 -22.56 -1.70
CA LYS A 315 21.68 -23.94 -1.67
C LYS A 315 22.98 -24.15 -2.46
N TYR A 316 23.23 -23.36 -3.50
CA TYR A 316 24.35 -23.58 -4.44
C TYR A 316 25.46 -22.53 -4.36
N GLN A 317 25.28 -21.46 -3.59
CA GLN A 317 26.33 -20.48 -3.29
C GLN A 317 26.88 -20.74 -1.88
N TRP A 318 28.09 -21.28 -1.82
CA TRP A 318 28.90 -21.47 -0.62
C TRP A 318 30.18 -20.67 -0.77
#